data_AF-A0A3D3BYP8-F1
#
_entry.id   AF-A0A3D3BYP8-F1
#
_cell.length_a   1.000
_cell.length_b   1.000
_cell.length_c   1.000
_cell.angle_alpha   90.00
_cell.angle_beta   90.00
_cell.angle_gamma   90.00
#
_symmetry.space_group_name_H-M   'P 1'
#
loop_
_entity.id
_entity.type
_entity.pdbx_description
1 polymer ?
#
loop_
_entity_poly.entity_id
_entity_poly.type
_entity_poly.pdbx_seq_one_letter_code
_entity_poly.pdbx_strand_id
1 'polypeptide(L)'
;IQQLTDDLRYWQQLDPADYPESINGIALDFDELNHVRRVQSITNIRYQENEGDTLLSNRLVPQQIPQSAEELAAIKARAMEQEDYLLAFYSADARYAAVMIQTDFGAQPIANYEPAVNAADIVLDDSFVDFDAFSDADSFDLEFDESAEIQEVSFESVDMLGYTNFHIITKALYEKYSDQFEFFPVGNPPMMEFMMDTLNQMMTLGIVMVLIFTLLLYILFRSFSAVLWPMVTIAASMAWTWGITVWLGVTISQMISLTVLLVFAVGIADCVHVMSAYFSYRRQGEDHYDALSHSYGKTGLAIMVTTVTTMAGVLALTTSDLL
;
A
#
# COMPACT_ATOMS: atom_id res chain seq x y z
N ILE A 1 23.13 12.80 1.91
CA ILE A 1 22.99 11.31 1.91
C ILE A 1 23.73 10.64 3.07
N GLN A 2 25.03 10.85 3.30
CA GLN A 2 25.75 10.20 4.42
C GLN A 2 25.10 10.51 5.78
N GLN A 3 24.88 11.80 6.08
CA GLN A 3 24.19 12.22 7.31
C GLN A 3 22.80 11.59 7.44
N LEU A 4 21.95 11.67 6.41
CA LEU A 4 20.64 10.99 6.39
C LEU A 4 20.75 9.47 6.66
N THR A 5 21.75 8.80 6.10
CA THR A 5 21.98 7.37 6.34
C THR A 5 22.37 7.10 7.79
N ASP A 6 23.18 7.98 8.38
CA ASP A 6 23.60 7.86 9.78
C ASP A 6 22.44 8.20 10.72
N ASP A 7 21.64 9.23 10.45
CA ASP A 7 20.43 9.58 11.21
C ASP A 7 19.43 8.41 11.24
N LEU A 8 19.20 7.75 10.10
CA LEU A 8 18.31 6.58 10.02
C LEU A 8 18.89 5.34 10.74
N ARG A 9 20.21 5.19 10.79
CA ARG A 9 20.87 4.04 11.45
C ARG A 9 21.00 4.22 12.95
N TYR A 10 21.24 5.45 13.39
CA TYR A 10 21.46 5.83 14.77
C TYR A 10 20.32 6.70 15.28
N TRP A 11 19.10 6.40 14.86
CA TRP A 11 17.92 7.20 15.17
C TRP A 11 17.67 7.39 16.67
N GLN A 12 18.13 6.43 17.49
CA GLN A 12 18.07 6.51 18.96
C GLN A 12 18.89 7.67 19.56
N GLN A 13 19.81 8.25 18.79
CA GLN A 13 20.63 9.39 19.19
C GLN A 13 20.02 10.73 18.78
N LEU A 14 18.93 10.72 18.01
CA LEU A 14 18.25 11.92 17.58
C LEU A 14 17.46 12.52 18.75
N ASP A 15 17.43 13.85 18.83
CA ASP A 15 16.57 14.56 19.78
C ASP A 15 15.18 14.75 19.15
N PRO A 16 14.11 14.19 19.74
CA PRO A 16 12.74 14.39 19.24
C PRO A 16 12.33 15.87 19.13
N ALA A 17 12.96 16.76 19.91
CA ALA A 17 12.68 18.19 19.88
C ALA A 17 13.12 18.88 18.57
N ASP A 18 14.02 18.25 17.80
CA ASP A 18 14.46 18.77 16.49
C ASP A 18 13.44 18.51 15.37
N TYR A 19 12.36 17.78 15.65
CA TYR A 19 11.36 17.34 14.69
C TYR A 19 9.97 17.93 15.05
N PRO A 20 9.06 18.09 14.06
CA PRO A 20 7.71 18.54 14.35
C PRO A 20 6.99 17.57 15.30
N GLU A 21 5.95 18.03 16.01
CA GLU A 21 5.17 17.14 16.88
C GLU A 21 4.23 16.22 16.09
N SER A 22 3.81 16.66 14.90
CA SER A 22 2.92 15.89 14.01
C SER A 22 3.11 16.28 12.55
N ILE A 23 2.83 15.35 11.65
CA ILE A 23 2.72 15.56 10.20
C ILE A 23 1.36 15.04 9.75
N ASN A 24 0.64 15.79 8.92
CA ASN A 24 -0.70 15.43 8.44
C ASN A 24 -1.71 15.09 9.56
N GLY A 25 -1.53 15.66 10.76
CA GLY A 25 -2.40 15.40 11.92
C GLY A 25 -2.11 14.10 12.67
N ILE A 26 -1.06 13.36 12.29
CA ILE A 26 -0.60 12.14 12.95
C ILE A 26 0.66 12.50 13.76
N ALA A 27 0.66 12.12 15.04
CA ALA A 27 1.78 12.38 15.93
C ALA A 27 3.01 11.57 15.51
N LEU A 28 4.19 12.19 15.68
CA LEU A 28 5.46 11.53 15.38
C LEU A 28 5.83 10.56 16.50
N ASP A 29 5.92 9.28 16.14
CA ASP A 29 6.35 8.21 17.04
C ASP A 29 7.72 7.68 16.60
N PHE A 30 8.73 7.90 17.44
CA PHE A 30 10.10 7.41 17.19
C PHE A 30 10.22 5.91 17.43
N ASP A 31 9.32 5.30 18.22
CA ASP A 31 9.37 3.87 18.50
C ASP A 31 9.08 3.04 17.24
N GLU A 32 8.40 3.61 16.24
CA GLU A 32 8.20 2.99 14.92
C GLU A 32 9.53 2.71 14.20
N LEU A 33 10.59 3.48 14.49
CA LEU A 33 11.93 3.23 13.93
C LEU A 33 12.60 1.97 14.51
N ASN A 34 12.06 1.35 15.56
CA ASN A 34 12.50 0.03 16.03
C ASN A 34 12.31 -1.06 14.97
N HIS A 35 11.40 -0.85 14.01
CA HIS A 35 11.21 -1.75 12.88
C HIS A 35 12.36 -1.71 11.86
N VAL A 36 13.27 -0.73 11.93
CA VAL A 36 14.43 -0.63 11.03
C VAL A 36 15.46 -1.72 11.35
N ARG A 37 15.63 -2.68 10.43
CA ARG A 37 16.64 -3.74 10.53
C ARG A 37 17.94 -3.38 9.84
N ARG A 38 17.86 -2.71 8.70
CA ARG A 38 19.05 -2.33 7.93
C ARG A 38 18.76 -1.09 7.10
N VAL A 39 19.73 -0.18 7.05
CA VAL A 39 19.70 0.97 6.15
C VAL A 39 20.90 0.88 5.22
N GLN A 40 20.66 0.89 3.91
CA GLN A 40 21.70 0.83 2.89
C GLN A 40 21.61 2.05 1.97
N SER A 41 22.77 2.60 1.63
CA SER A 41 22.89 3.67 0.64
C SER A 41 24.25 3.61 -0.03
N ILE A 42 24.46 4.44 -1.04
CA ILE A 42 25.76 4.59 -1.72
C ILE A 42 26.94 4.83 -0.76
N THR A 43 26.64 5.33 0.45
CA THR A 43 27.67 5.68 1.45
C THR A 43 28.16 4.48 2.26
N ASN A 44 27.38 3.40 2.36
CA ASN A 44 27.70 2.26 3.22
C ASN A 44 27.70 0.90 2.50
N ILE A 45 27.35 0.86 1.22
CA ILE A 45 27.57 -0.31 0.37
C ILE A 45 29.06 -0.58 0.20
N ARG A 46 29.39 -1.87 0.09
CA ARG A 46 30.75 -2.36 0.01
C ARG A 46 30.89 -3.25 -1.21
N TYR A 47 31.88 -2.97 -2.04
CA TYR A 47 32.22 -3.83 -3.16
C TYR A 47 33.37 -4.75 -2.77
N GLN A 48 33.52 -5.84 -3.52
CA GLN A 48 34.64 -6.76 -3.37
C GLN A 48 35.55 -6.61 -4.58
N GLU A 49 36.85 -6.52 -4.32
CA GLU A 49 37.89 -6.42 -5.34
C GLU A 49 38.98 -7.43 -5.01
N ASN A 50 39.56 -8.05 -6.04
CA ASN A 50 40.67 -8.96 -5.87
C ASN A 50 41.98 -8.23 -6.16
N GLU A 51 42.87 -8.16 -5.16
CA GLU A 51 44.23 -7.65 -5.28
C GLU A 51 45.22 -8.82 -5.09
N GLY A 52 45.60 -9.46 -6.20
CA GLY A 52 46.47 -10.64 -6.20
C GLY A 52 45.75 -11.88 -5.67
N ASP A 53 46.14 -12.31 -4.47
CA ASP A 53 45.55 -13.46 -3.76
C ASP A 53 44.61 -13.01 -2.62
N THR A 54 44.38 -11.70 -2.47
CA THR A 54 43.55 -11.14 -1.38
C THR A 54 42.26 -10.53 -1.91
N LEU A 55 41.14 -10.95 -1.32
CA LEU A 55 39.85 -10.34 -1.56
C LEU A 55 39.62 -9.19 -0.56
N LEU A 56 39.55 -7.97 -1.07
CA LEU A 56 39.33 -6.75 -0.29
C LEU A 56 37.85 -6.36 -0.35
N SER A 57 37.25 -6.10 0.81
CA SER A 57 35.90 -5.55 0.91
C SER A 57 35.95 -4.09 1.34
N ASN A 58 35.88 -3.19 0.35
CA ASN A 58 35.99 -1.75 0.54
C ASN A 58 34.62 -1.08 0.40
N ARG A 59 34.43 0.06 1.09
CA ARG A 59 33.22 0.89 0.87
C ARG A 59 33.32 1.58 -0.48
N LEU A 60 32.20 1.67 -1.19
CA LEU A 60 32.15 2.38 -2.46
C LEU A 60 32.49 3.87 -2.28
N VAL A 61 31.84 4.51 -1.30
CA VAL A 61 32.17 5.86 -0.86
C VAL A 61 32.88 5.76 0.50
N PRO A 62 34.09 6.34 0.64
CA PRO A 62 34.82 6.35 1.90
C PRO A 62 34.09 7.17 2.97
N GLN A 63 34.34 6.87 4.25
CA GLN A 63 33.69 7.59 5.37
C GLN A 63 34.05 9.09 5.39
N GLN A 64 35.29 9.42 5.05
CA GLN A 64 35.72 10.80 4.82
C GLN A 64 35.59 11.07 3.33
N ILE A 65 34.64 11.94 2.98
CA ILE A 65 34.38 12.28 1.58
C ILE A 65 35.55 13.12 1.05
N PRO A 66 36.23 12.69 -0.02
CA PRO A 66 37.31 13.44 -0.60
C PRO A 66 36.82 14.76 -1.20
N GLN A 67 37.63 15.82 -1.07
CA GLN A 67 37.33 17.14 -1.67
C GLN A 67 37.90 17.30 -3.08
N SER A 68 38.79 16.40 -3.50
CA SER A 68 39.40 16.43 -4.83
C SER A 68 38.40 15.96 -5.89
N ALA A 69 38.23 16.76 -6.94
CA ALA A 69 37.37 16.40 -8.07
C ALA A 69 37.83 15.12 -8.79
N GLU A 70 39.15 14.85 -8.79
CA GLU A 70 39.74 13.65 -9.39
C GLU A 70 39.35 12.39 -8.60
N GLU A 71 39.44 12.44 -7.27
CA GLU A 71 39.06 11.33 -6.39
C GLU A 71 37.55 11.05 -6.45
N LEU A 72 36.73 12.10 -6.52
CA LEU A 72 35.28 11.97 -6.72
C LEU A 72 34.93 11.36 -8.09
N ALA A 73 35.66 11.73 -9.15
CA ALA A 73 35.49 11.16 -10.47
C ALA A 73 35.89 9.67 -10.50
N ALA A 74 36.96 9.30 -9.79
CA ALA A 74 37.38 7.91 -9.63
C ALA A 74 36.33 7.06 -8.89
N ILE A 75 35.74 7.60 -7.81
CA ILE A 75 34.64 6.94 -7.10
C ILE A 75 33.44 6.73 -8.02
N LYS A 76 33.08 7.76 -8.81
CA LYS A 76 31.98 7.66 -9.78
C LYS A 76 32.26 6.60 -10.85
N ALA A 77 33.47 6.58 -11.42
CA ALA A 77 33.85 5.59 -12.43
C ALA A 77 33.74 4.17 -11.86
N ARG A 78 34.30 3.94 -10.66
CA ARG A 78 34.21 2.65 -9.98
C ARG A 78 32.77 2.24 -9.68
N ALA A 79 31.93 3.18 -9.25
CA ALA A 79 30.50 2.91 -9.04
C ALA A 79 29.82 2.44 -10.34
N MET A 80 30.13 3.07 -11.47
CA MET A 80 29.54 2.69 -12.76
C MET A 80 29.99 1.31 -13.27
N GLU A 81 31.09 0.77 -12.75
CA GLU A 81 31.57 -0.59 -13.05
C GLU A 81 30.86 -1.67 -12.22
N GLN A 82 30.20 -1.31 -11.12
CA GLN A 82 29.49 -2.27 -10.27
C GLN A 82 28.09 -2.55 -10.81
N GLU A 83 27.95 -3.61 -11.62
CA GLU A 83 26.66 -4.02 -12.22
C GLU A 83 25.57 -4.31 -11.18
N ASP A 84 25.93 -4.93 -10.05
CA ASP A 84 24.99 -5.28 -8.97
C ASP A 84 24.34 -4.07 -8.29
N TYR A 85 24.96 -2.90 -8.36
CA TYR A 85 24.48 -1.67 -7.72
C TYR A 85 23.87 -0.67 -8.70
N LEU A 86 24.18 -0.80 -9.99
CA LEU A 86 23.57 0.00 -11.04
C LEU A 86 22.07 -0.29 -11.11
N LEU A 87 21.24 0.76 -11.15
CA LEU A 87 19.78 0.71 -11.09
C LEU A 87 19.18 0.19 -9.76
N ALA A 88 20.00 -0.35 -8.86
CA ALA A 88 19.58 -0.72 -7.50
C ALA A 88 19.79 0.44 -6.50
N PHE A 89 20.96 1.09 -6.52
CA PHE A 89 21.31 2.18 -5.61
C PHE A 89 21.57 3.52 -6.30
N TYR A 90 21.80 3.52 -7.62
CA TYR A 90 21.97 4.75 -8.40
C TYR A 90 21.58 4.54 -9.87
N SER A 91 21.12 5.61 -10.51
CA SER A 91 20.73 5.57 -11.92
C SER A 91 21.94 5.52 -12.87
N ALA A 92 21.72 5.03 -14.09
CA ALA A 92 22.77 4.94 -15.11
C ALA A 92 23.35 6.31 -15.54
N ASP A 93 22.60 7.40 -15.34
CA ASP A 93 23.06 8.77 -15.56
C ASP A 93 23.64 9.44 -14.30
N ALA A 94 23.73 8.70 -13.19
CA ALA A 94 24.22 9.15 -11.88
C ALA A 94 23.43 10.33 -11.26
N ARG A 95 22.19 10.56 -11.69
CA ARG A 95 21.35 11.64 -11.17
C ARG A 95 20.52 11.26 -9.96
N TYR A 96 20.15 9.98 -9.85
CA TYR A 96 19.34 9.46 -8.75
C TYR A 96 20.18 8.51 -7.91
N ALA A 97 19.93 8.53 -6.61
CA ALA A 97 20.51 7.60 -5.65
C ALA A 97 19.41 7.09 -4.72
N ALA A 98 19.49 5.83 -4.31
CA ALA A 98 18.53 5.21 -3.40
C ALA A 98 19.10 5.09 -1.98
N VAL A 99 18.21 5.28 -1.00
CA VAL A 99 18.42 4.89 0.38
C VAL A 99 17.38 3.80 0.68
N MET A 100 17.85 2.58 0.86
CA MET A 100 17.01 1.42 1.14
C MET A 100 16.90 1.23 2.64
N ILE A 101 15.66 1.20 3.14
CA ILE A 101 15.35 0.89 4.54
C ILE A 101 14.67 -0.47 4.57
N GLN A 102 15.33 -1.46 5.14
CA GLN A 102 14.79 -2.79 5.36
C GLN A 102 14.14 -2.83 6.73
N THR A 103 12.87 -3.23 6.77
CA THR A 103 12.06 -3.35 7.99
C THR A 103 11.75 -4.81 8.32
N ASP A 104 11.18 -5.06 9.50
CA ASP A 104 10.67 -6.38 9.90
C ASP A 104 9.14 -6.49 9.84
N PHE A 105 8.47 -5.53 9.20
CA PHE A 105 7.03 -5.60 8.96
C PHE A 105 6.66 -6.90 8.24
N GLY A 106 5.76 -7.69 8.83
CA GLY A 106 5.31 -8.97 8.28
C GLY A 106 6.34 -10.10 8.39
N ALA A 107 7.43 -9.89 9.13
CA ALA A 107 8.46 -10.89 9.42
C ALA A 107 8.53 -11.24 10.92
N GLN A 108 7.63 -10.71 11.74
CA GLN A 108 7.50 -11.07 13.15
C GLN A 108 6.60 -12.30 13.28
N PRO A 109 7.07 -13.42 13.88
CA PRO A 109 6.24 -14.60 14.09
C PRO A 109 5.14 -14.30 15.11
N ILE A 110 3.97 -14.92 14.96
CA ILE A 110 2.87 -14.76 15.92
C ILE A 110 3.31 -15.17 17.35
N ALA A 111 2.83 -14.46 18.38
CA ALA A 111 3.24 -14.66 19.77
C ALA A 111 3.05 -16.10 20.32
N ASN A 112 2.18 -16.91 19.71
CA ASN A 112 1.92 -18.31 20.09
C ASN A 112 2.69 -19.33 19.22
N TYR A 113 3.65 -18.88 18.41
CA TYR A 113 4.48 -19.76 17.60
C TYR A 113 5.49 -20.48 18.49
N GLU A 114 5.22 -21.74 18.81
CA GLU A 114 6.21 -22.67 19.34
C GLU A 114 6.79 -23.46 18.16
N PRO A 115 8.11 -23.34 17.87
CA PRO A 115 8.75 -24.12 16.84
C PRO A 115 8.56 -25.62 17.13
N ALA A 116 8.13 -26.38 16.13
CA ALA A 116 8.06 -27.85 16.22
C ALA A 116 9.42 -28.50 16.57
N VAL A 117 10.52 -27.81 16.23
CA VAL A 117 11.87 -28.23 16.57
C VAL A 117 12.45 -27.26 17.59
N ASN A 118 12.65 -27.74 18.82
CA ASN A 118 13.36 -27.00 19.84
C ASN A 118 14.87 -27.11 19.59
N ALA A 119 15.52 -25.98 19.29
CA ALA A 119 16.96 -25.94 19.03
C ALA A 119 17.81 -26.44 20.23
N ALA A 120 17.26 -26.41 21.44
CA ALA A 120 17.93 -26.97 22.63
C ALA A 120 17.98 -28.50 22.63
N ASP A 121 17.08 -29.16 21.89
CA ASP A 121 17.01 -30.62 21.78
C ASP A 121 17.85 -31.15 20.60
N ILE A 122 18.37 -30.26 19.75
CA ILE A 122 19.34 -30.59 18.70
C ILE A 122 20.72 -30.73 19.33
N VAL A 123 21.09 -31.94 19.72
CA VAL A 123 22.44 -32.28 20.20
C VAL A 123 23.18 -32.98 19.08
N LEU A 124 24.37 -32.47 18.72
CA LEU A 124 25.29 -33.19 17.84
C LEU A 124 25.73 -34.47 18.56
N ASP A 125 25.54 -35.62 17.93
CA ASP A 125 26.00 -36.90 18.48
C ASP A 125 27.52 -36.88 18.71
N ASP A 126 27.96 -37.56 19.78
CA ASP A 126 29.37 -37.57 20.22
C ASP A 126 30.32 -38.14 19.14
N SER A 127 29.78 -38.84 18.14
CA SER A 127 30.47 -39.31 16.93
C SER A 127 31.09 -38.18 16.09
N PHE A 128 30.62 -36.93 16.21
CA PHE A 128 31.22 -35.77 15.55
C PHE A 128 32.48 -35.24 16.24
N VAL A 129 32.73 -35.66 17.49
CA VAL A 129 33.86 -35.18 18.31
C VAL A 129 35.10 -36.07 18.14
N ASP A 130 34.92 -37.30 17.64
CA ASP A 130 36.02 -38.25 17.46
C ASP A 130 36.70 -38.06 16.10
N PHE A 131 37.82 -37.34 16.10
CA PHE A 131 38.61 -37.05 14.88
C PHE A 131 39.16 -38.32 14.21
N ASP A 132 39.27 -39.43 14.95
CA ASP A 132 39.74 -40.72 14.41
C ASP A 132 38.64 -41.48 13.63
N ALA A 133 37.36 -41.10 13.77
CA ALA A 133 36.23 -41.68 13.03
C ALA A 133 36.19 -41.28 11.53
N PHE A 134 37.02 -40.32 11.11
CA PHE A 134 37.20 -39.98 9.69
C PHE A 134 38.14 -40.97 8.95
N SER A 135 38.74 -41.92 9.67
CA SER A 135 39.67 -42.89 9.08
C SER A 135 38.99 -44.15 8.53
N ASP A 136 37.79 -44.49 9.01
CA ASP A 136 36.94 -45.57 8.49
C ASP A 136 35.73 -44.99 7.77
N ALA A 137 35.62 -45.24 6.46
CA ALA A 137 34.53 -44.73 5.63
C ALA A 137 33.15 -45.35 5.96
N ASP A 138 33.12 -46.40 6.79
CA ASP A 138 31.93 -47.18 7.12
C ASP A 138 31.32 -46.85 8.50
N SER A 139 31.87 -45.89 9.27
CA SER A 139 31.39 -45.55 10.63
C SER A 139 30.58 -44.25 10.74
N PHE A 140 30.23 -43.62 9.61
CA PHE A 140 29.45 -42.39 9.60
C PHE A 140 28.00 -42.66 9.19
N ASP A 141 27.18 -43.11 10.13
CA ASP A 141 25.74 -43.24 9.95
C ASP A 141 25.04 -41.92 10.32
N LEU A 142 24.61 -41.18 9.29
CA LEU A 142 23.71 -40.04 9.45
C LEU A 142 22.27 -40.55 9.50
N GLU A 143 21.66 -40.58 10.68
CA GLU A 143 20.24 -40.85 10.83
C GLU A 143 19.47 -39.53 10.72
N PHE A 144 18.65 -39.40 9.68
CA PHE A 144 17.77 -38.25 9.47
C PHE A 144 16.39 -38.55 10.05
N ASP A 145 15.84 -37.62 10.83
CA ASP A 145 14.45 -37.73 11.28
C ASP A 145 13.49 -37.52 10.11
N GLU A 146 12.99 -38.62 9.55
CA GLU A 146 11.98 -38.63 8.48
C GLU A 146 10.56 -38.25 8.99
N SER A 147 10.38 -38.06 10.30
CA SER A 147 9.10 -37.66 10.91
C SER A 147 8.97 -36.17 11.21
N ALA A 148 10.00 -35.37 10.88
CA ALA A 148 9.97 -33.93 11.06
C ALA A 148 8.85 -33.27 10.23
N GLU A 149 7.81 -32.77 10.90
CA GLU A 149 6.77 -31.99 10.25
C GLU A 149 7.29 -30.58 9.95
N ILE A 150 7.23 -30.16 8.68
CA ILE A 150 7.50 -28.78 8.28
C ILE A 150 6.34 -27.93 8.80
N GLN A 151 6.57 -27.25 9.92
CA GLN A 151 5.63 -26.27 10.45
C GLN A 151 5.84 -24.93 9.72
N GLU A 152 4.85 -24.51 8.94
CA GLU A 152 4.86 -23.16 8.35
C GLU A 152 4.81 -22.11 9.48
N VAL A 153 5.79 -21.21 9.49
CA VAL A 153 5.82 -20.06 10.42
C VAL A 153 4.70 -19.12 10.01
N SER A 154 3.75 -18.89 10.90
CA SER A 154 2.75 -17.84 10.72
C SER A 154 3.30 -16.51 11.23
N PHE A 155 3.24 -15.48 10.38
CA PHE A 155 3.70 -14.14 10.69
C PHE A 155 2.54 -13.23 11.07
N GLU A 156 2.81 -12.22 11.88
CA GLU A 156 1.84 -11.20 12.22
C GLU A 156 1.36 -10.47 10.96
N SER A 157 0.04 -10.30 10.84
CA SER A 157 -0.54 -9.51 9.77
C SER A 157 -0.09 -8.07 9.93
N VAL A 158 0.44 -7.48 8.88
CA VAL A 158 0.96 -6.11 8.99
C VAL A 158 -0.20 -5.13 9.17
N ASP A 159 -0.12 -4.33 10.23
CA ASP A 159 -1.07 -3.26 10.47
C ASP A 159 -0.85 -2.11 9.49
N MET A 160 -1.95 -1.62 8.93
CA MET A 160 -1.95 -0.49 8.02
C MET A 160 -1.44 0.78 8.71
N LEU A 161 -1.81 0.97 9.98
CA LEU A 161 -1.40 2.15 10.74
C LEU A 161 0.10 2.14 11.04
N GLY A 162 0.69 0.98 11.35
CA GLY A 162 2.14 0.87 11.55
C GLY A 162 2.93 1.30 10.32
N TYR A 163 2.51 0.91 9.11
CA TYR A 163 3.12 1.40 7.88
C TYR A 163 3.01 2.91 7.71
N THR A 164 1.85 3.49 8.00
CA THR A 164 1.63 4.94 7.88
C THR A 164 2.46 5.71 8.91
N ASN A 165 2.46 5.29 10.18
CA ASN A 165 3.26 5.93 11.23
C ASN A 165 4.76 5.85 10.92
N PHE A 166 5.23 4.67 10.50
CA PHE A 166 6.60 4.47 10.06
C PHE A 166 6.98 5.38 8.88
N HIS A 167 6.08 5.52 7.90
CA HIS A 167 6.32 6.43 6.79
C HIS A 167 6.43 7.89 7.26
N ILE A 168 5.58 8.30 8.21
CA ILE A 168 5.56 9.68 8.71
C ILE A 168 6.83 10.03 9.47
N ILE A 169 7.34 9.15 10.34
CA ILE A 169 8.61 9.38 11.03
C ILE A 169 9.79 9.37 10.04
N THR A 170 9.84 8.42 9.11
CA THR A 170 10.91 8.40 8.10
C THR A 170 10.88 9.62 7.18
N LYS A 171 9.68 10.14 6.88
CA LYS A 171 9.46 11.40 6.17
C LYS A 171 9.99 12.60 6.93
N ALA A 172 9.69 12.73 8.22
CA ALA A 172 10.28 13.78 9.04
C ALA A 172 11.82 13.76 9.03
N LEU A 173 12.42 12.56 9.01
CA LEU A 173 13.88 12.40 8.97
C LEU A 173 14.48 12.88 7.64
N TYR A 174 13.92 12.49 6.49
CA TYR A 174 14.48 12.91 5.20
C TYR A 174 14.09 14.34 4.79
N GLU A 175 12.94 14.86 5.24
CA GLU A 175 12.49 16.22 4.92
C GLU A 175 13.46 17.29 5.44
N LYS A 176 14.21 17.03 6.52
CA LYS A 176 15.31 17.90 6.98
C LYS A 176 16.35 18.20 5.89
N TYR A 177 16.46 17.32 4.90
CA TYR A 177 17.42 17.42 3.80
C TYR A 177 16.76 17.84 2.47
N SER A 178 15.49 18.25 2.47
CA SER A 178 14.75 18.62 1.25
C SER A 178 15.31 19.82 0.52
N ASP A 179 16.06 20.70 1.21
CA ASP A 179 16.74 21.83 0.60
C ASP A 179 17.88 21.42 -0.35
N GLN A 180 18.40 20.19 -0.18
CA GLN A 180 19.55 19.67 -0.94
C GLN A 180 19.14 18.59 -1.94
N PHE A 181 18.06 17.86 -1.67
CA PHE A 181 17.64 16.69 -2.46
C PHE A 181 16.13 16.68 -2.66
N GLU A 182 15.71 16.23 -3.83
CA GLU A 182 14.33 15.86 -4.10
C GLU A 182 14.14 14.39 -3.74
N PHE A 183 13.18 14.10 -2.85
CA PHE A 183 12.92 12.75 -2.36
C PHE A 183 11.69 12.13 -3.03
N PHE A 184 11.85 10.89 -3.46
CA PHE A 184 10.78 10.08 -4.05
C PHE A 184 10.58 8.84 -3.17
N PRO A 185 9.69 8.89 -2.16
CA PRO A 185 9.44 7.74 -1.30
C PRO A 185 8.76 6.63 -2.11
N VAL A 186 9.29 5.41 -2.03
CA VAL A 186 8.78 4.23 -2.72
C VAL A 186 8.69 3.05 -1.76
N GLY A 187 7.79 2.10 -2.06
CA GLY A 187 7.56 0.90 -1.26
C GLY A 187 6.21 0.90 -0.54
N ASN A 188 6.01 -0.11 0.32
CA ASN A 188 4.74 -0.34 1.01
C ASN A 188 4.33 0.82 1.93
N PRO A 189 5.21 1.40 2.79
CA PRO A 189 4.81 2.48 3.70
C PRO A 189 4.18 3.71 3.00
N PRO A 190 4.83 4.36 2.01
CA PRO A 190 4.22 5.50 1.31
C PRO A 190 2.99 5.12 0.47
N MET A 191 2.95 3.89 -0.09
CA MET A 191 1.76 3.40 -0.80
C MET A 191 0.55 3.30 0.15
N MET A 192 0.79 2.94 1.41
CA MET A 192 -0.26 2.82 2.42
C MET A 192 -0.78 4.17 2.89
N GLU A 193 0.09 5.18 3.08
CA GLU A 193 -0.33 6.57 3.31
C GLU A 193 -1.20 7.06 2.15
N PHE A 194 -0.76 6.85 0.90
CA PHE A 194 -1.53 7.22 -0.29
C PHE A 194 -2.90 6.54 -0.35
N MET A 195 -2.99 5.26 0.02
CA MET A 195 -4.26 4.54 0.07
C MET A 195 -5.19 5.11 1.15
N MET A 196 -4.65 5.43 2.33
CA MET A 196 -5.40 6.06 3.42
C MET A 196 -5.93 7.45 3.04
N ASP A 197 -5.09 8.27 2.42
CA ASP A 197 -5.50 9.57 1.89
C ASP A 197 -6.60 9.43 0.84
N THR A 198 -6.47 8.44 -0.04
CA THR A 198 -7.51 8.14 -1.04
C THR A 198 -8.83 7.75 -0.37
N LEU A 199 -8.82 6.90 0.65
CA LEU A 199 -10.02 6.52 1.40
C LEU A 199 -10.67 7.73 2.10
N ASN A 200 -9.87 8.60 2.71
CA ASN A 200 -10.34 9.84 3.34
C ASN A 200 -10.96 10.81 2.31
N GLN A 201 -10.33 10.95 1.15
CA GLN A 201 -10.86 11.73 0.04
C GLN A 201 -12.18 11.13 -0.48
N MET A 202 -12.28 9.80 -0.59
CA MET A 202 -13.50 9.12 -0.99
C MET A 202 -14.66 9.37 -0.01
N MET A 203 -14.39 9.32 1.30
CA MET A 203 -15.38 9.63 2.32
C MET A 203 -15.86 11.09 2.18
N THR A 204 -14.92 12.02 2.04
CA THR A 204 -15.22 13.45 1.89
C THR A 204 -16.05 13.73 0.63
N LEU A 205 -15.63 13.17 -0.52
CA LEU A 205 -16.37 13.26 -1.78
C LEU A 205 -17.76 12.65 -1.67
N GLY A 206 -17.89 11.50 -1.01
CA GLY A 206 -19.18 10.85 -0.77
C GLY A 206 -20.14 11.74 0.02
N ILE A 207 -19.69 12.37 1.10
CA ILE A 207 -20.49 13.31 1.90
C ILE A 207 -20.91 14.52 1.08
N VAL A 208 -19.97 15.12 0.33
CA VAL A 208 -20.25 16.28 -0.53
C VAL A 208 -21.24 15.92 -1.64
N MET A 209 -21.10 14.76 -2.28
CA MET A 209 -22.05 14.24 -3.27
C MET A 209 -23.46 14.11 -2.69
N VAL A 210 -23.62 13.44 -1.55
CA VAL A 210 -24.92 13.28 -0.89
C VAL A 210 -25.54 14.65 -0.58
N LEU A 211 -24.75 15.62 -0.10
CA LEU A 211 -25.22 16.97 0.19
C LEU A 211 -25.71 17.70 -1.07
N ILE A 212 -24.92 17.68 -2.15
CA ILE A 212 -25.27 18.31 -3.44
C ILE A 212 -26.56 17.70 -3.99
N PHE A 213 -26.68 16.37 -3.96
CA PHE A 213 -27.85 15.68 -4.51
C PHE A 213 -29.10 15.88 -3.66
N THR A 214 -28.96 15.87 -2.33
CA THR A 214 -30.06 16.22 -1.41
C THR A 214 -30.57 17.62 -1.72
N LEU A 215 -29.67 18.59 -1.89
CA LEU A 215 -30.02 19.96 -2.23
C LEU A 215 -30.70 20.07 -3.60
N LEU A 216 -30.15 19.39 -4.62
CA LEU A 216 -30.69 19.40 -5.98
C LEU A 216 -32.11 18.81 -6.04
N LEU A 217 -32.32 17.63 -5.44
CA LEU A 217 -33.63 17.00 -5.38
C LEU A 217 -34.62 17.83 -4.57
N TYR A 218 -34.17 18.44 -3.47
CA TYR A 218 -35.01 19.32 -2.67
C TYR A 218 -35.43 20.56 -3.44
N ILE A 219 -34.55 21.19 -4.21
CA ILE A 219 -34.89 22.35 -5.06
C ILE A 219 -35.88 21.95 -6.16
N LEU A 220 -35.69 20.79 -6.79
CA LEU A 220 -36.51 20.33 -7.92
C LEU A 220 -37.94 19.95 -7.49
N PHE A 221 -38.07 19.22 -6.39
CA PHE A 221 -39.35 18.65 -5.96
C PHE A 221 -39.99 19.37 -4.78
N ARG A 222 -39.21 20.15 -4.01
CA ARG A 222 -39.63 20.92 -2.82
C ARG A 222 -40.41 20.09 -1.80
N SER A 223 -40.13 18.79 -1.73
CA SER A 223 -40.80 17.81 -0.87
C SER A 223 -39.77 16.87 -0.26
N PHE A 224 -39.80 16.72 1.06
CA PHE A 224 -38.86 15.85 1.79
C PHE A 224 -39.00 14.37 1.38
N SER A 225 -40.24 13.90 1.19
CA SER A 225 -40.51 12.53 0.73
C SER A 225 -39.89 12.26 -0.64
N ALA A 226 -39.90 13.26 -1.53
CA ALA A 226 -39.31 13.16 -2.86
C ALA A 226 -37.78 13.15 -2.89
N VAL A 227 -37.12 13.46 -1.76
CA VAL A 227 -35.67 13.36 -1.60
C VAL A 227 -35.30 12.05 -0.90
N LEU A 228 -36.06 11.69 0.13
CA LEU A 228 -35.80 10.50 0.95
C LEU A 228 -35.84 9.21 0.13
N TRP A 229 -36.88 9.01 -0.69
CA TRP A 229 -37.04 7.77 -1.45
C TRP A 229 -35.91 7.53 -2.47
N PRO A 230 -35.51 8.50 -3.31
CA PRO A 230 -34.33 8.35 -4.16
C PRO A 230 -33.04 8.03 -3.38
N MET A 231 -32.80 8.72 -2.26
CA MET A 231 -31.60 8.47 -1.43
C MET A 231 -31.59 7.05 -0.85
N VAL A 232 -32.73 6.55 -0.38
CA VAL A 232 -32.86 5.17 0.12
C VAL A 232 -32.61 4.16 -0.99
N THR A 233 -33.15 4.39 -2.19
CA THR A 233 -32.92 3.50 -3.34
C THR A 233 -31.44 3.43 -3.71
N ILE A 234 -30.74 4.57 -3.76
CA ILE A 234 -29.30 4.61 -4.08
C ILE A 234 -28.48 3.94 -2.97
N ALA A 235 -28.80 4.19 -1.71
CA ALA A 235 -28.13 3.53 -0.58
C ALA A 235 -28.31 2.01 -0.64
N ALA A 236 -29.51 1.53 -0.98
CA ALA A 236 -29.77 0.11 -1.18
C ALA A 236 -28.97 -0.46 -2.37
N SER A 237 -28.89 0.27 -3.49
CA SER A 237 -28.05 -0.13 -4.63
C SER A 237 -26.58 -0.25 -4.23
N MET A 238 -26.04 0.69 -3.46
CA MET A 238 -24.66 0.63 -2.96
C MET A 238 -24.42 -0.55 -2.03
N ALA A 239 -25.35 -0.80 -1.11
CA ALA A 239 -25.27 -1.94 -0.21
C ALA A 239 -25.21 -3.26 -1.01
N TRP A 240 -26.00 -3.38 -2.09
CA TRP A 240 -25.93 -4.54 -2.98
C TRP A 240 -24.63 -4.60 -3.77
N THR A 241 -24.16 -3.49 -4.34
CA THR A 241 -22.89 -3.45 -5.08
C THR A 241 -21.74 -3.91 -4.20
N TRP A 242 -21.57 -3.31 -3.02
CA TRP A 242 -20.49 -3.69 -2.09
C TRP A 242 -20.69 -5.08 -1.50
N GLY A 243 -21.93 -5.46 -1.16
CA GLY A 243 -22.24 -6.79 -0.65
C GLY A 243 -21.84 -7.89 -1.62
N ILE A 244 -22.12 -7.70 -2.92
CA ILE A 244 -21.71 -8.64 -3.97
C ILE A 244 -20.19 -8.62 -4.17
N THR A 245 -19.56 -7.45 -4.19
CA THR A 245 -18.09 -7.34 -4.32
C THR A 245 -17.36 -8.09 -3.21
N VAL A 246 -17.78 -7.90 -1.96
CA VAL A 246 -17.21 -8.59 -0.79
C VAL A 246 -17.50 -10.09 -0.86
N TRP A 247 -18.71 -10.48 -1.26
CA TRP A 247 -19.07 -11.89 -1.41
C TRP A 247 -18.26 -12.62 -2.49
N LEU A 248 -17.87 -11.92 -3.55
CA LEU A 248 -16.97 -12.43 -4.59
C LEU A 248 -15.49 -12.44 -4.16
N GLY A 249 -15.14 -11.92 -2.98
CA GLY A 249 -13.78 -11.86 -2.48
C GLY A 249 -12.86 -10.92 -3.27
N VAL A 250 -13.43 -9.96 -4.01
CA VAL A 250 -12.66 -9.00 -4.80
C VAL A 250 -12.01 -7.98 -3.87
N THR A 251 -10.69 -7.79 -4.00
CA THR A 251 -9.95 -6.81 -3.21
C THR A 251 -10.41 -5.39 -3.55
N ILE A 252 -10.58 -4.55 -2.52
CA ILE A 252 -10.97 -3.16 -2.74
C ILE A 252 -9.79 -2.43 -3.38
N SER A 253 -9.91 -2.17 -4.68
CA SER A 253 -8.94 -1.38 -5.43
C SER A 253 -9.44 0.03 -5.67
N GLN A 254 -8.53 0.92 -6.06
CA GLN A 254 -8.88 2.29 -6.43
C GLN A 254 -9.90 2.36 -7.57
N MET A 255 -10.00 1.34 -8.41
CA MET A 255 -11.01 1.25 -9.48
C MET A 255 -12.44 1.19 -8.91
N ILE A 256 -12.63 0.60 -7.73
CA ILE A 256 -13.95 0.52 -7.07
C ILE A 256 -14.47 1.91 -6.69
N SER A 257 -13.57 2.88 -6.45
CA SER A 257 -13.95 4.26 -6.16
C SER A 257 -14.76 4.91 -7.28
N LEU A 258 -14.41 4.63 -8.54
CA LEU A 258 -15.10 5.14 -9.71
C LEU A 258 -16.49 4.52 -9.84
N THR A 259 -16.65 3.25 -9.45
CA THR A 259 -17.94 2.56 -9.44
C THR A 259 -18.94 3.25 -8.50
N VAL A 260 -18.50 3.70 -7.32
CA VAL A 260 -19.36 4.41 -6.35
C VAL A 260 -19.93 5.69 -6.98
N LEU A 261 -19.08 6.48 -7.65
CA LEU A 261 -19.49 7.69 -8.34
C LEU A 261 -20.47 7.38 -9.49
N LEU A 262 -20.20 6.33 -10.27
CA LEU A 262 -21.06 5.91 -11.37
C LEU A 262 -22.45 5.47 -10.89
N VAL A 263 -22.52 4.68 -9.81
CA VAL A 263 -23.77 4.22 -9.20
C VAL A 263 -24.60 5.41 -8.72
N PHE A 264 -23.98 6.40 -8.06
CA PHE A 264 -24.66 7.64 -7.69
C PHE A 264 -25.22 8.38 -8.92
N ALA A 265 -24.40 8.61 -9.94
CA ALA A 265 -24.80 9.38 -11.11
C ALA A 265 -25.97 8.74 -11.87
N VAL A 266 -25.89 7.44 -12.14
CA VAL A 266 -26.94 6.69 -12.86
C VAL A 266 -28.20 6.56 -12.00
N GLY A 267 -28.05 6.18 -10.73
CA GLY A 267 -29.19 5.97 -9.83
C GLY A 267 -30.03 7.24 -9.62
N ILE A 268 -29.38 8.41 -9.59
CA ILE A 268 -30.09 9.69 -9.47
C ILE A 268 -30.81 10.06 -10.76
N ALA A 269 -30.17 9.87 -11.92
CA ALA A 269 -30.81 10.15 -13.21
C ALA A 269 -32.12 9.35 -13.35
N ASP A 270 -32.08 8.05 -13.04
CA ASP A 270 -33.24 7.17 -13.09
C ASP A 270 -34.33 7.62 -12.11
N CYS A 271 -33.96 7.92 -10.86
CA CYS A 271 -34.90 8.41 -9.86
C CYS A 271 -35.55 9.74 -10.28
N VAL A 272 -34.78 10.69 -10.82
CA VAL A 272 -35.28 11.99 -11.28
C VAL A 272 -36.25 11.82 -12.44
N HIS A 273 -35.96 10.94 -13.41
CA HIS A 273 -36.86 10.65 -14.52
C HIS A 273 -38.20 10.09 -14.05
N VAL A 274 -38.20 9.09 -13.17
CA VAL A 274 -39.43 8.50 -12.62
C VAL A 274 -40.20 9.51 -11.78
N MET A 275 -39.52 10.22 -10.86
CA MET A 275 -40.16 11.19 -9.97
C MET A 275 -40.74 12.37 -10.73
N SER A 276 -40.06 12.86 -11.77
CA SER A 276 -40.56 13.94 -12.63
C SER A 276 -41.84 13.54 -13.36
N ALA A 277 -41.89 12.31 -13.92
CA ALA A 277 -43.09 11.77 -14.53
C ALA A 277 -44.23 11.65 -13.48
N TYR A 278 -43.93 11.11 -12.30
CA TYR A 278 -44.89 10.95 -11.22
C TYR A 278 -45.49 12.29 -10.78
N PHE A 279 -44.66 13.31 -10.56
CA PHE A 279 -45.16 14.64 -10.21
C PHE A 279 -45.94 15.30 -11.35
N SER A 280 -45.60 15.04 -12.61
CA SER A 280 -46.38 15.51 -13.75
C SER A 280 -47.80 14.94 -13.74
N TYR A 281 -47.96 13.62 -13.54
CA TYR A 281 -49.28 12.97 -13.49
C TYR A 281 -50.06 13.37 -12.23
N ARG A 282 -49.40 13.49 -11.08
CA ARG A 282 -50.03 14.02 -9.85
C ARG A 282 -50.53 15.45 -10.01
N ARG A 283 -49.82 16.30 -10.75
CA ARG A 283 -50.27 17.67 -11.07
C ARG A 283 -51.44 17.71 -12.06
N GLN A 284 -51.63 16.64 -12.85
CA GLN A 284 -52.79 16.48 -13.73
C GLN A 284 -54.04 15.96 -12.99
N GLY A 285 -53.92 15.69 -11.69
CA GLY A 285 -55.04 15.29 -10.82
C GLY A 285 -55.22 13.78 -10.67
N GLU A 286 -54.30 12.97 -11.19
CA GLU A 286 -54.35 11.51 -11.04
C GLU A 286 -54.13 11.08 -9.58
N ASP A 287 -54.79 9.99 -9.18
CA ASP A 287 -54.58 9.39 -7.87
C ASP A 287 -53.18 8.74 -7.77
N HIS A 288 -52.72 8.44 -6.56
CA HIS A 288 -51.34 7.99 -6.30
C HIS A 288 -50.96 6.75 -7.12
N TYR A 289 -51.83 5.74 -7.14
CA TYR A 289 -51.59 4.48 -7.84
C TYR A 289 -51.58 4.65 -9.36
N ASP A 290 -52.52 5.45 -9.89
CA ASP A 290 -52.62 5.70 -11.32
C ASP A 290 -51.41 6.50 -11.82
N ALA A 291 -51.03 7.55 -11.10
CA ALA A 291 -49.86 8.36 -11.43
C ALA A 291 -48.57 7.53 -11.41
N LEU A 292 -48.42 6.61 -10.45
CA LEU A 292 -47.26 5.72 -10.36
C LEU A 292 -47.22 4.75 -11.54
N SER A 293 -48.34 4.10 -11.85
CA SER A 293 -48.47 3.15 -12.96
C SER A 293 -48.14 3.81 -14.31
N HIS A 294 -48.73 4.99 -14.60
CA HIS A 294 -48.46 5.73 -15.83
C HIS A 294 -47.01 6.24 -15.91
N SER A 295 -46.42 6.61 -14.77
CA SER A 295 -45.01 7.03 -14.73
C SER A 295 -44.08 5.90 -15.14
N TYR A 296 -44.22 4.73 -14.51
CA TYR A 296 -43.43 3.55 -14.88
C TYR A 296 -43.72 3.06 -16.30
N GLY A 297 -44.97 3.12 -16.75
CA GLY A 297 -45.34 2.79 -18.13
C GLY A 297 -44.65 3.71 -19.16
N LYS A 298 -44.41 4.97 -18.79
CA LYS A 298 -43.75 5.96 -19.66
C LYS A 298 -42.23 5.92 -19.60
N THR A 299 -41.65 5.81 -18.40
CA THR A 299 -40.19 5.94 -18.20
C THR A 299 -39.47 4.60 -18.03
N GLY A 300 -40.18 3.53 -17.65
CA GLY A 300 -39.58 2.26 -17.28
C GLY A 300 -38.81 1.58 -18.43
N LEU A 301 -39.39 1.56 -19.64
CA LEU A 301 -38.71 0.96 -20.80
C LEU A 301 -37.45 1.75 -21.20
N ALA A 302 -37.50 3.09 -21.12
CA ALA A 302 -36.34 3.93 -21.40
C ALA A 302 -35.21 3.67 -20.39
N ILE A 303 -35.53 3.60 -19.10
CA ILE A 303 -34.58 3.31 -18.01
C ILE A 303 -33.98 1.91 -18.18
N MET A 304 -34.80 0.91 -18.51
CA MET A 304 -34.32 -0.46 -18.72
C MET A 304 -33.29 -0.52 -19.86
N VAL A 305 -33.55 0.17 -20.97
CA VAL A 305 -32.62 0.23 -22.11
C VAL A 305 -31.31 0.92 -21.70
N THR A 306 -31.37 2.05 -20.98
CA THR A 306 -30.17 2.75 -20.52
C THR A 306 -29.36 1.90 -19.55
N THR A 307 -30.00 1.22 -18.59
CA THR A 307 -29.31 0.30 -17.67
C THR A 307 -28.62 -0.84 -18.40
N VAL A 308 -29.28 -1.46 -19.39
CA VAL A 308 -28.68 -2.55 -20.20
C VAL A 308 -27.49 -2.04 -21.01
N THR A 309 -27.59 -0.85 -21.60
CA THR A 309 -26.45 -0.25 -22.34
C THR A 309 -25.29 0.08 -21.40
N THR A 310 -25.54 0.64 -20.21
CA THR A 310 -24.50 0.89 -19.21
C THR A 310 -23.85 -0.41 -18.75
N MET A 311 -24.64 -1.44 -18.49
CA MET A 311 -24.14 -2.77 -18.12
C MET A 311 -23.24 -3.36 -19.21
N ALA A 312 -23.67 -3.32 -20.47
CA ALA A 312 -22.86 -3.77 -21.60
C ALA A 312 -21.56 -2.97 -21.74
N GLY A 313 -21.62 -1.66 -21.51
CA GLY A 313 -20.45 -0.78 -21.49
C GLY A 313 -19.44 -1.19 -20.42
N VAL A 314 -19.88 -1.37 -19.17
CA VAL A 314 -19.00 -1.78 -18.05
C VAL A 314 -18.48 -3.21 -18.23
N LEU A 315 -19.30 -4.13 -18.74
CA LEU A 315 -18.88 -5.50 -19.05
C LEU A 315 -17.82 -5.54 -20.16
N ALA A 316 -17.83 -4.61 -21.10
CA ALA A 316 -16.77 -4.55 -22.11
C ALA A 316 -15.40 -4.28 -21.48
N LEU A 317 -15.32 -3.50 -20.38
CA LEU A 317 -14.04 -3.27 -19.68
C LEU A 317 -13.46 -4.56 -19.09
N THR A 318 -14.28 -5.56 -18.72
CA THR A 318 -13.77 -6.83 -18.19
C THR A 318 -13.06 -7.68 -19.25
N THR A 319 -13.21 -7.35 -20.53
CA THR A 319 -12.50 -8.03 -21.64
C THR A 319 -11.16 -7.39 -21.99
N SER A 320 -10.86 -6.23 -21.40
CA SER A 320 -9.57 -5.54 -21.56
C SER A 320 -8.62 -5.99 -20.46
N ASP A 321 -7.33 -6.15 -20.78
CA ASP A 321 -6.24 -6.45 -19.83
C ASP A 321 -5.92 -5.29 -18.84
N LEU A 322 -6.91 -4.43 -18.57
CA LEU A 322 -6.81 -3.24 -17.70
C LEU A 322 -7.33 -3.49 -16.28
N LEU A 323 -7.82 -4.70 -16.01
CA LEU A 323 -8.27 -5.21 -14.71
C LEU A 323 -7.44 -6.44 -14.33
#